data_AF-A0A845S031-F1
#
_entry.id   AF-A0A845S031-F1
#
_cell.length_a   1.000
_cell.length_b   1.000
_cell.length_c   1.000
_cell.angle_alpha   90.00
_cell.angle_beta   90.00
_cell.angle_gamma   90.00
#
_symmetry.space_group_name_H-M   'P 1'
#
loop_
_entity.id
_entity.type
_entity.pdbx_description
1 polymer ?
#
loop_
_entity_poly.entity_id
_entity_poly.type
_entity_poly.pdbx_seq_one_letter_code
_entity_poly.pdbx_strand_id
1 'polypeptide(L)'
;GTLTLSGTNTYTGATAISAGTLLTNNTSNTLTDNTTITVSSGATYQVDGTDSVGAITGSGSIVIASGKTLTTVVNGPTIFDGVISGAGNLTKSGSSTLTLSGTNTYSGKTNIAQGTLSISSDSNLGTAPASYVSNQLTIANTYTLLMANGVTINANRGISLGGASVISNTGTGTVLSIISGNGLTKSGTGTLILSGANTYTAGTTISDGIVKAGISSTGTVTNGAFGTGSVTVSSGAAIDLNSYTVANALTLSGTGYSSSGALYNSHATSGAAASGNITLAADTTIKNDTGSGTLILSGTIDGAKVLTITNSTGAVALNGAVGSGTALTSLSVSGASTLGANVTTTGTQTYTGAVTLGGADRTLTGTTISTGSTLTGAYALTITGNAVFGDGTGTDTVTLSGSSKNLSVSGTTTLKADVSTSGTQTYTGTVTLATADRTLTGTTITTAAITGAGFSLTETGNSVINGAISGVNIFGVSGTTSIGANVSTTGTQTYTGAVTLTTSPTLTATSSAINFSSTVDSYTGTNYNLTFGTGTGTATFTG
;
A
#
# COMPACT_ATOMS: atom_id res chain seq x y z
N GLY A 1 -5.93 -3.33 62.88
CA GLY A 1 -6.95 -4.36 63.10
C GLY A 1 -7.69 -4.64 61.80
N THR A 2 -8.53 -5.68 61.77
CA THR A 2 -9.34 -6.05 60.61
C THR A 2 -10.81 -5.77 60.91
N LEU A 3 -11.50 -5.06 60.02
CA LEU A 3 -12.95 -4.95 59.99
C LEU A 3 -13.49 -5.91 58.93
N THR A 4 -14.35 -6.85 59.31
CA THR A 4 -14.98 -7.79 58.38
C THR A 4 -16.43 -7.41 58.12
N LEU A 5 -16.79 -7.29 56.85
CA LEU A 5 -18.16 -7.14 56.37
C LEU A 5 -18.60 -8.45 55.70
N SER A 6 -19.57 -9.14 56.31
CA SER A 6 -20.05 -10.45 55.84
C SER A 6 -21.46 -10.42 55.26
N GLY A 7 -22.19 -9.31 55.40
CA GLY A 7 -23.51 -9.11 54.83
C GLY A 7 -23.49 -8.11 53.67
N THR A 8 -24.60 -7.99 52.95
CA THR A 8 -24.81 -6.91 51.98
C THR A 8 -24.98 -5.58 52.70
N ASN A 9 -24.18 -4.57 52.34
CA ASN A 9 -24.26 -3.22 52.89
C ASN A 9 -24.82 -2.27 51.83
N THR A 10 -25.79 -1.42 52.21
CA THR A 10 -26.56 -0.58 51.28
C THR A 10 -26.21 0.91 51.34
N TYR A 11 -25.16 1.29 52.09
CA TYR A 11 -24.75 2.68 52.17
C TYR A 11 -24.15 3.15 50.84
N THR A 12 -24.37 4.42 50.50
CA THR A 12 -23.99 4.99 49.18
C THR A 12 -22.86 6.00 49.26
N GLY A 13 -22.32 6.24 50.46
CA GLY A 13 -21.16 7.11 50.68
C GLY A 13 -19.84 6.42 50.31
N ALA A 14 -18.79 7.22 50.13
CA ALA A 14 -17.45 6.71 49.91
C ALA A 14 -16.92 5.95 51.14
N THR A 15 -16.12 4.91 50.89
CA THR A 15 -15.44 4.13 51.94
C THR A 15 -13.95 4.47 51.94
N ALA A 16 -13.47 5.10 53.01
CA ALA A 16 -12.05 5.38 53.18
C ALA A 16 -11.42 4.39 54.17
N ILE A 17 -10.40 3.66 53.73
CA ILE A 17 -9.62 2.76 54.57
C ILE A 17 -8.31 3.47 54.89
N SER A 18 -8.27 4.19 56.01
CA SER A 18 -7.11 5.00 56.39
C SER A 18 -5.94 4.19 56.94
N ALA A 19 -6.23 3.04 57.57
CA ALA A 19 -5.25 2.10 58.10
C ALA A 19 -5.90 0.72 58.33
N GLY A 20 -5.09 -0.33 58.52
CA GLY A 20 -5.58 -1.68 58.79
C GLY A 20 -6.23 -2.35 57.58
N THR A 21 -7.08 -3.34 57.82
CA THR A 21 -7.69 -4.17 56.77
C THR A 21 -9.22 -4.06 56.79
N LEU A 22 -9.83 -3.74 55.66
CA LEU A 22 -11.26 -3.99 55.41
C LEU A 22 -11.39 -5.30 54.64
N LEU A 23 -12.07 -6.29 55.22
CA LEU A 23 -12.28 -7.62 54.63
C LEU A 23 -13.74 -7.78 54.23
N THR A 24 -13.99 -8.18 52.98
CA THR A 24 -15.31 -8.54 52.45
C THR A 24 -15.32 -10.02 52.12
N ASN A 25 -16.28 -10.78 52.65
CA ASN A 25 -16.33 -12.25 52.47
C ASN A 25 -17.72 -12.80 52.14
N ASN A 26 -18.68 -11.93 51.81
CA ASN A 26 -19.99 -12.37 51.33
C ASN A 26 -19.88 -12.99 49.92
N THR A 27 -20.83 -13.84 49.53
CA THR A 27 -20.79 -14.55 48.23
C THR A 27 -20.88 -13.60 47.03
N SER A 28 -21.54 -12.44 47.16
CA SER A 28 -21.59 -11.36 46.17
C SER A 28 -21.96 -10.01 46.78
N ASN A 29 -21.41 -8.90 46.25
CA ASN A 29 -21.82 -7.50 46.50
C ASN A 29 -21.94 -7.19 48.00
N THR A 30 -20.81 -7.29 48.69
CA THR A 30 -20.72 -6.89 50.10
C THR A 30 -20.86 -5.38 50.23
N LEU A 31 -20.26 -4.64 49.30
CA LEU A 31 -20.33 -3.19 49.19
C LEU A 31 -21.24 -2.79 48.02
N THR A 32 -21.66 -1.52 48.01
CA THR A 32 -22.51 -0.99 46.95
C THR A 32 -21.69 -0.64 45.71
N ASP A 33 -22.26 -0.90 44.53
CA ASP A 33 -21.68 -0.60 43.22
C ASP A 33 -21.50 0.91 42.96
N ASN A 34 -21.90 1.78 43.89
CA ASN A 34 -21.72 3.24 43.82
C ASN A 34 -20.68 3.78 44.82
N THR A 35 -20.18 2.97 45.77
CA THR A 35 -19.16 3.46 46.70
C THR A 35 -17.79 3.54 46.03
N THR A 36 -17.14 4.70 46.11
CA THR A 36 -15.70 4.80 45.87
C THR A 36 -14.95 4.24 47.08
N ILE A 37 -14.02 3.31 46.85
CA ILE A 37 -13.10 2.80 47.87
C ILE A 37 -11.77 3.54 47.74
N THR A 38 -11.39 4.28 48.78
CA THR A 38 -10.07 4.91 48.88
C THR A 38 -9.21 4.12 49.87
N VAL A 39 -8.15 3.48 49.37
CA VAL A 39 -7.21 2.71 50.19
C VAL A 39 -5.95 3.55 50.41
N SER A 40 -5.76 4.06 51.63
CA SER A 40 -4.57 4.83 51.98
C SER A 40 -3.32 3.94 52.00
N SER A 41 -2.15 4.55 51.85
CA SER A 41 -0.87 3.85 52.00
C SER A 41 -0.81 3.09 53.34
N GLY A 42 -0.36 1.84 53.31
CA GLY A 42 -0.31 0.96 54.48
C GLY A 42 -1.65 0.31 54.88
N ALA A 43 -2.77 0.69 54.27
CA ALA A 43 -4.06 0.04 54.45
C ALA A 43 -4.30 -1.08 53.42
N THR A 44 -5.22 -1.99 53.72
CA THR A 44 -5.59 -3.12 52.85
C THR A 44 -7.10 -3.22 52.66
N TYR A 45 -7.55 -3.39 51.42
CA TYR A 45 -8.87 -3.89 51.09
C TYR A 45 -8.76 -5.35 50.63
N GLN A 46 -9.29 -6.27 51.44
CA GLN A 46 -9.25 -7.70 51.18
C GLN A 46 -10.62 -8.20 50.67
N VAL A 47 -10.61 -8.77 49.49
CA VAL A 47 -11.77 -9.24 48.72
C VAL A 47 -11.77 -10.77 48.73
N ASP A 48 -12.29 -11.36 49.82
CA ASP A 48 -12.45 -12.80 50.00
C ASP A 48 -13.82 -13.30 49.48
N GLY A 49 -14.73 -12.35 49.22
CA GLY A 49 -16.01 -12.49 48.54
C GLY A 49 -16.04 -11.70 47.24
N THR A 50 -16.75 -12.16 46.20
CA THR A 50 -16.87 -11.36 44.97
C THR A 50 -17.57 -10.04 45.29
N ASP A 51 -17.04 -8.92 44.80
CA ASP A 51 -17.55 -7.59 45.15
C ASP A 51 -17.60 -6.66 43.94
N SER A 52 -18.48 -5.67 44.02
CA SER A 52 -18.65 -4.64 42.98
C SER A 52 -18.73 -3.27 43.66
N VAL A 53 -17.86 -2.35 43.25
CA VAL A 53 -17.72 -1.02 43.85
C VAL A 53 -17.73 0.06 42.78
N GLY A 54 -18.08 1.30 43.13
CA GLY A 54 -18.13 2.41 42.18
C GLY A 54 -16.76 2.80 41.62
N ALA A 55 -15.74 2.86 42.45
CA ALA A 55 -14.37 3.08 41.98
C ALA A 55 -13.35 2.63 43.03
N ILE A 56 -12.10 2.50 42.61
CA ILE A 56 -10.95 2.31 43.49
C ILE A 56 -9.97 3.46 43.32
N THR A 57 -9.46 3.99 44.43
CA THR A 57 -8.43 5.05 44.48
C THR A 57 -7.45 4.83 45.63
N GLY A 58 -6.34 5.57 45.59
CA GLY A 58 -5.32 5.55 46.63
C GLY A 58 -4.12 4.69 46.29
N SER A 59 -3.23 4.52 47.27
CA SER A 59 -1.90 3.92 47.14
C SER A 59 -1.67 2.71 48.06
N GLY A 60 -2.73 2.22 48.72
CA GLY A 60 -2.69 1.03 49.58
C GLY A 60 -2.74 -0.29 48.82
N SER A 61 -3.03 -1.38 49.54
CA SER A 61 -3.10 -2.73 48.99
C SER A 61 -4.55 -3.16 48.73
N ILE A 62 -4.80 -3.80 47.60
CA ILE A 62 -6.00 -4.58 47.33
C ILE A 62 -5.59 -6.03 47.17
N VAL A 63 -6.21 -6.94 47.90
CA VAL A 63 -5.97 -8.39 47.81
C VAL A 63 -7.24 -9.07 47.33
N ILE A 64 -7.20 -9.75 46.18
CA ILE A 64 -8.35 -10.48 45.63
C ILE A 64 -8.10 -11.99 45.79
N ALA A 65 -8.92 -12.64 46.61
CA ALA A 65 -8.78 -14.05 46.89
C ALA A 65 -9.04 -14.93 45.65
N SER A 66 -8.51 -16.16 45.70
CA SER A 66 -8.64 -17.12 44.60
C SER A 66 -10.11 -17.37 44.23
N GLY A 67 -10.41 -17.35 42.94
CA GLY A 67 -11.76 -17.56 42.40
C GLY A 67 -12.74 -16.41 42.68
N LYS A 68 -12.30 -15.29 43.26
CA LYS A 68 -13.11 -14.09 43.47
C LYS A 68 -12.86 -13.06 42.39
N THR A 69 -13.79 -12.13 42.26
CA THR A 69 -13.69 -11.02 41.32
C THR A 69 -13.98 -9.72 42.04
N LEU A 70 -13.13 -8.71 41.82
CA LEU A 70 -13.45 -7.33 42.14
C LEU A 70 -13.90 -6.61 40.87
N THR A 71 -15.13 -6.10 40.86
CA THR A 71 -15.64 -5.23 39.81
C THR A 71 -15.57 -3.78 40.23
N THR A 72 -15.09 -2.91 39.35
CA THR A 72 -15.01 -1.46 39.57
C THR A 72 -15.86 -0.74 38.52
N VAL A 73 -16.94 -0.06 38.92
CA VAL A 73 -17.94 0.59 38.05
C VAL A 73 -17.62 2.08 37.86
N VAL A 74 -16.49 2.35 37.21
CA VAL A 74 -15.87 3.67 37.13
C VAL A 74 -16.66 4.61 36.19
N ASN A 75 -17.41 5.55 36.76
CA ASN A 75 -18.21 6.55 36.03
C ASN A 75 -17.59 7.96 36.00
N GLY A 76 -16.51 8.20 36.74
CA GLY A 76 -15.62 9.36 36.58
C GLY A 76 -14.17 8.88 36.54
N PRO A 77 -13.23 9.56 35.85
CA PRO A 77 -11.85 9.07 35.74
C PRO A 77 -11.19 8.87 37.10
N THR A 78 -10.61 7.69 37.34
CA THR A 78 -9.94 7.37 38.60
C THR A 78 -8.55 6.80 38.39
N ILE A 79 -7.68 7.05 39.36
CA ILE A 79 -6.32 6.51 39.41
C ILE A 79 -6.19 5.65 40.68
N PHE A 80 -5.67 4.44 40.50
CA PHE A 80 -5.21 3.59 41.59
C PHE A 80 -3.69 3.37 41.46
N ASP A 81 -2.95 3.95 42.40
CA ASP A 81 -1.48 3.92 42.43
C ASP A 81 -0.94 2.78 43.31
N GLY A 82 -1.83 2.10 44.03
CA GLY A 82 -1.52 1.00 44.93
C GLY A 82 -1.25 -0.32 44.21
N VAL A 83 -1.15 -1.40 45.01
CA VAL A 83 -0.89 -2.76 44.51
C VAL A 83 -2.15 -3.61 44.62
N ILE A 84 -2.58 -4.20 43.51
CA ILE A 84 -3.57 -5.28 43.47
C ILE A 84 -2.81 -6.61 43.44
N SER A 85 -3.17 -7.52 44.34
CA SER A 85 -2.50 -8.81 44.53
C SER A 85 -3.50 -9.96 44.74
N GLY A 86 -3.01 -11.19 44.85
CA GLY A 86 -3.84 -12.39 45.04
C GLY A 86 -4.12 -13.16 43.75
N ALA A 87 -4.99 -14.17 43.79
CA ALA A 87 -5.27 -15.05 42.65
C ALA A 87 -6.62 -14.78 41.96
N GLY A 88 -7.36 -13.78 42.44
CA GLY A 88 -8.65 -13.40 41.88
C GLY A 88 -8.57 -12.49 40.65
N ASN A 89 -9.73 -12.20 40.09
CA ASN A 89 -9.89 -11.43 38.85
C ASN A 89 -10.23 -9.97 39.12
N LEU A 90 -9.87 -9.11 38.17
CA LEU A 90 -10.27 -7.71 38.13
C LEU A 90 -11.21 -7.46 36.95
N THR A 91 -12.37 -6.85 37.20
CA THR A 91 -13.27 -6.36 36.15
C THR A 91 -13.38 -4.84 36.21
N LYS A 92 -13.01 -4.18 35.10
CA LYS A 92 -13.25 -2.76 34.87
C LYS A 92 -14.59 -2.58 34.16
N SER A 93 -15.53 -1.91 34.80
CA SER A 93 -16.85 -1.52 34.30
C SER A 93 -17.03 0.01 34.44
N GLY A 94 -18.21 0.54 34.10
CA GLY A 94 -18.47 1.97 34.00
C GLY A 94 -17.81 2.65 32.80
N SER A 95 -18.33 3.79 32.39
CA SER A 95 -17.99 4.46 31.11
C SER A 95 -16.66 5.20 31.12
N SER A 96 -16.11 5.54 32.28
CA SER A 96 -14.90 6.36 32.42
C SER A 96 -13.60 5.54 32.42
N THR A 97 -12.46 6.23 32.50
CA THR A 97 -11.13 5.63 32.57
C THR A 97 -10.76 5.19 33.98
N LEU A 98 -10.28 3.96 34.14
CA LEU A 98 -9.48 3.55 35.29
C LEU A 98 -8.01 3.51 34.88
N THR A 99 -7.16 4.26 35.58
CA THR A 99 -5.71 4.19 35.43
C THR A 99 -5.15 3.32 36.54
N LEU A 100 -4.43 2.26 36.15
CA LEU A 100 -3.63 1.46 37.07
C LEU A 100 -2.16 1.89 36.91
N SER A 101 -1.61 2.58 37.91
CA SER A 101 -0.22 3.06 37.87
C SER A 101 0.74 2.14 38.64
N GLY A 102 0.24 1.42 39.65
CA GLY A 102 1.04 0.55 40.49
C GLY A 102 1.45 -0.77 39.81
N THR A 103 2.54 -1.37 40.29
CA THR A 103 2.97 -2.71 39.89
C THR A 103 2.08 -3.74 40.55
N ASN A 104 1.13 -4.29 39.79
CA ASN A 104 0.18 -5.27 40.28
C ASN A 104 0.77 -6.69 40.23
N THR A 105 0.41 -7.52 41.20
CA THR A 105 0.93 -8.90 41.35
C THR A 105 -0.15 -9.96 41.33
N TYR A 106 -1.42 -9.59 41.13
CA TYR A 106 -2.48 -10.58 41.01
C TYR A 106 -2.26 -11.50 39.80
N SER A 107 -2.63 -12.78 39.92
CA SER A 107 -2.44 -13.78 38.87
C SER A 107 -3.73 -14.11 38.10
N GLY A 108 -4.88 -13.65 38.58
CA GLY A 108 -6.16 -13.83 37.88
C GLY A 108 -6.32 -12.94 36.65
N LYS A 109 -7.49 -13.03 36.03
CA LYS A 109 -7.79 -12.38 34.74
C LYS A 109 -8.15 -10.91 34.91
N THR A 110 -7.91 -10.14 33.85
CA THR A 110 -8.40 -8.76 33.73
C THR A 110 -9.49 -8.70 32.66
N ASN A 111 -10.65 -8.15 32.99
CA ASN A 111 -11.77 -7.97 32.07
C ASN A 111 -12.13 -6.49 31.94
N ILE A 112 -12.03 -5.93 30.74
CA ILE A 112 -12.53 -4.60 30.40
C ILE A 112 -13.96 -4.77 29.89
N ALA A 113 -14.89 -4.70 30.84
CA ALA A 113 -16.32 -4.88 30.62
C ALA A 113 -17.02 -3.61 30.18
N GLN A 114 -16.49 -2.40 30.51
CA GLN A 114 -16.92 -1.09 30.01
C GLN A 114 -15.81 -0.02 30.11
N GLY A 115 -15.90 1.02 29.26
CA GLY A 115 -15.04 2.21 29.31
C GLY A 115 -13.59 1.95 28.90
N THR A 116 -12.65 2.58 29.61
CA THR A 116 -11.21 2.52 29.32
C THR A 116 -10.41 2.01 30.52
N LEU A 117 -9.48 1.10 30.27
CA LEU A 117 -8.41 0.75 31.21
C LEU A 117 -7.09 1.32 30.68
N SER A 118 -6.44 2.19 31.46
CA SER A 118 -5.16 2.82 31.10
C SER A 118 -4.01 2.16 31.85
N ILE A 119 -2.95 1.82 31.12
CA ILE A 119 -1.73 1.20 31.63
C ILE A 119 -0.46 1.89 31.12
N SER A 120 0.58 1.84 31.94
CA SER A 120 1.94 2.29 31.63
C SER A 120 2.97 1.16 31.55
N SER A 121 2.61 -0.05 31.95
CA SER A 121 3.41 -1.27 31.84
C SER A 121 2.51 -2.52 31.80
N ASP A 122 3.04 -3.66 31.32
CA ASP A 122 2.34 -4.95 31.41
C ASP A 122 2.06 -5.38 32.85
N SER A 123 2.93 -4.99 33.80
CA SER A 123 2.76 -5.26 35.22
C SER A 123 1.58 -4.52 35.86
N ASN A 124 1.02 -3.49 35.20
CA ASN A 124 -0.26 -2.91 35.65
C ASN A 124 -1.42 -3.91 35.48
N LEU A 125 -1.28 -4.95 34.65
CA LEU A 125 -2.28 -6.01 34.43
C LEU A 125 -2.05 -7.26 35.32
N GLY A 126 -1.24 -7.14 36.36
CA GLY A 126 -0.88 -8.26 37.23
C GLY A 126 0.32 -9.07 36.72
N THR A 127 0.63 -10.16 37.41
CA THR A 127 1.76 -11.04 37.09
C THR A 127 1.59 -11.65 35.70
N ALA A 128 2.61 -11.54 34.85
CA ALA A 128 2.61 -12.19 33.53
C ALA A 128 2.57 -13.73 33.70
N PRO A 129 1.70 -14.47 32.97
CA PRO A 129 1.67 -15.92 33.06
C PRO A 129 3.00 -16.57 32.65
N ALA A 130 3.39 -17.66 33.32
CA ALA A 130 4.62 -18.40 33.02
C ALA A 130 4.57 -19.11 31.65
N SER A 131 3.36 -19.43 31.17
CA SER A 131 3.08 -19.98 29.85
C SER A 131 1.82 -19.32 29.28
N TYR A 132 1.59 -19.44 27.98
CA TYR A 132 0.44 -18.82 27.32
C TYR A 132 -0.89 -19.21 27.98
N VAL A 133 -1.65 -18.20 28.43
CA VAL A 133 -3.02 -18.34 28.95
C VAL A 133 -3.96 -17.54 28.08
N SER A 134 -4.93 -18.23 27.46
CA SER A 134 -5.99 -17.59 26.69
C SER A 134 -6.91 -16.74 27.58
N ASN A 135 -7.40 -15.62 27.04
CA ASN A 135 -8.31 -14.70 27.72
C ASN A 135 -7.77 -14.18 29.07
N GLN A 136 -6.45 -14.06 29.22
CA GLN A 136 -5.84 -13.46 30.42
C GLN A 136 -6.20 -11.97 30.52
N LEU A 137 -6.32 -11.31 29.37
CA LEU A 137 -6.95 -10.01 29.21
C LEU A 137 -8.15 -10.14 28.26
N THR A 138 -9.32 -9.66 28.66
CA THR A 138 -10.52 -9.62 27.81
C THR A 138 -10.97 -8.18 27.62
N ILE A 139 -11.31 -7.81 26.38
CA ILE A 139 -11.97 -6.55 26.02
C ILE A 139 -13.35 -6.91 25.47
N ALA A 140 -14.41 -6.70 26.24
CA ALA A 140 -15.69 -7.40 26.00
C ALA A 140 -16.48 -6.89 24.78
N ASN A 141 -16.37 -5.62 24.41
CA ASN A 141 -17.06 -5.00 23.26
C ASN A 141 -16.15 -3.95 22.62
N THR A 142 -16.67 -2.76 22.29
CA THR A 142 -15.93 -1.61 21.72
C THR A 142 -15.14 -0.81 22.77
N TYR A 143 -14.77 -1.45 23.88
CA TYR A 143 -14.07 -0.80 25.00
C TYR A 143 -12.57 -0.73 24.76
N THR A 144 -11.87 0.04 25.59
CA THR A 144 -10.51 0.48 25.28
C THR A 144 -9.49 -0.03 26.30
N LEU A 145 -8.42 -0.64 25.78
CA LEU A 145 -7.12 -0.65 26.45
C LEU A 145 -6.31 0.55 25.95
N LEU A 146 -5.99 1.47 26.86
CA LEU A 146 -5.11 2.61 26.58
C LEU A 146 -3.70 2.28 27.07
N MET A 147 -2.73 2.28 26.16
CA MET A 147 -1.33 2.00 26.45
C MET A 147 -0.50 3.27 26.36
N ALA A 148 0.30 3.54 27.38
CA ALA A 148 1.34 4.57 27.33
C ALA A 148 2.44 4.20 26.30
N ASN A 149 3.31 5.17 26.01
CA ASN A 149 4.47 4.93 25.17
C ASN A 149 5.42 3.89 25.79
N GLY A 150 5.90 2.95 24.98
CA GLY A 150 6.84 1.91 25.37
C GLY A 150 6.22 0.66 25.99
N VAL A 151 4.89 0.62 26.18
CA VAL A 151 4.23 -0.56 26.75
C VAL A 151 4.41 -1.77 25.83
N THR A 152 4.86 -2.88 26.40
CA THR A 152 4.95 -4.19 25.73
C THR A 152 4.13 -5.21 26.50
N ILE A 153 3.04 -5.71 25.91
CA ILE A 153 2.22 -6.78 26.48
C ILE A 153 2.92 -8.13 26.30
N ASN A 154 3.04 -8.88 27.40
CA ASN A 154 3.78 -10.14 27.44
C ASN A 154 3.18 -11.21 26.50
N ALA A 155 4.02 -12.04 25.87
CA ALA A 155 3.61 -13.08 24.93
C ALA A 155 2.61 -14.09 25.51
N ASN A 156 2.68 -14.35 26.81
CA ASN A 156 1.83 -15.33 27.49
C ASN A 156 0.48 -14.78 27.95
N ARG A 157 0.26 -13.46 27.84
CA ARG A 157 -0.99 -12.80 28.25
C ARG A 157 -1.98 -12.75 27.08
N GLY A 158 -2.64 -13.86 26.78
CA GLY A 158 -3.59 -13.97 25.68
C GLY A 158 -4.70 -12.91 25.78
N ILE A 159 -4.97 -12.23 24.66
CA ILE A 159 -5.99 -11.17 24.57
C ILE A 159 -7.21 -11.70 23.83
N SER A 160 -8.39 -11.44 24.39
CA SER A 160 -9.69 -11.79 23.80
C SER A 160 -10.49 -10.54 23.47
N LEU A 161 -10.95 -10.42 22.23
CA LEU A 161 -11.80 -9.34 21.76
C LEU A 161 -13.25 -9.85 21.63
N GLY A 162 -14.17 -9.33 22.43
CA GLY A 162 -15.58 -9.71 22.38
C GLY A 162 -16.40 -8.92 21.34
N GLY A 163 -15.86 -7.83 20.81
CA GLY A 163 -16.44 -7.02 19.72
C GLY A 163 -15.36 -6.28 18.93
N ALA A 164 -15.68 -5.11 18.35
CA ALA A 164 -14.70 -4.21 17.71
C ALA A 164 -13.85 -3.45 18.76
N SER A 165 -13.14 -4.21 19.58
CA SER A 165 -12.38 -3.76 20.75
C SER A 165 -11.25 -2.82 20.37
N VAL A 166 -11.00 -1.83 21.22
CA VAL A 166 -10.04 -0.76 20.93
C VAL A 166 -8.73 -0.98 21.68
N ILE A 167 -7.62 -0.90 20.95
CA ILE A 167 -6.30 -0.67 21.52
C ILE A 167 -5.85 0.73 21.08
N SER A 168 -5.57 1.59 22.05
CA SER A 168 -5.19 2.98 21.83
C SER A 168 -3.79 3.26 22.36
N ASN A 169 -2.98 4.00 21.59
CA ASN A 169 -1.66 4.46 22.01
C ASN A 169 -1.24 5.73 21.23
N THR A 170 -0.50 6.62 21.89
CA THR A 170 0.04 7.86 21.30
C THR A 170 1.53 7.76 20.96
N GLY A 171 2.25 6.84 21.61
CA GLY A 171 3.63 6.45 21.29
C GLY A 171 3.71 5.05 20.69
N THR A 172 4.82 4.34 20.88
CA THR A 172 4.93 2.94 20.44
C THR A 172 4.33 2.01 21.49
N GLY A 173 3.46 1.09 21.09
CA GLY A 173 3.00 -0.02 21.91
C GLY A 173 3.25 -1.34 21.18
N THR A 174 3.61 -2.39 21.92
CA THR A 174 3.88 -3.72 21.35
C THR A 174 3.00 -4.76 22.02
N VAL A 175 2.34 -5.61 21.22
CA VAL A 175 1.63 -6.79 21.71
C VAL A 175 2.35 -8.03 21.21
N LEU A 176 3.03 -8.72 22.13
CA LEU A 176 3.70 -9.98 21.83
C LEU A 176 2.75 -11.18 21.85
N SER A 177 1.63 -11.07 22.56
CA SER A 177 0.67 -12.17 22.71
C SER A 177 -0.22 -12.37 21.49
N ILE A 178 -0.86 -13.53 21.44
CA ILE A 178 -1.95 -13.82 20.52
C ILE A 178 -3.18 -13.01 20.94
N ILE A 179 -3.74 -12.28 19.98
CA ILE A 179 -5.07 -11.67 20.06
C ILE A 179 -6.05 -12.58 19.31
N SER A 180 -7.18 -12.88 19.94
CA SER A 180 -8.23 -13.76 19.41
C SER A 180 -9.62 -13.12 19.56
N GLY A 181 -10.64 -13.72 18.96
CA GLY A 181 -12.03 -13.26 19.07
C GLY A 181 -12.51 -12.49 17.85
N ASN A 182 -13.16 -11.34 18.08
CA ASN A 182 -13.88 -10.59 17.06
C ASN A 182 -12.96 -9.68 16.21
N GLY A 183 -12.91 -8.37 16.42
CA GLY A 183 -12.17 -7.43 15.58
C GLY A 183 -11.39 -6.39 16.37
N LEU A 184 -10.25 -5.95 15.83
CA LEU A 184 -9.39 -4.96 16.47
C LEU A 184 -9.63 -3.57 15.86
N THR A 185 -9.85 -2.57 16.70
CA THR A 185 -9.78 -1.16 16.33
C THR A 185 -8.52 -0.54 16.93
N LYS A 186 -7.59 -0.08 16.09
CA LYS A 186 -6.45 0.74 16.50
C LYS A 186 -6.86 2.21 16.50
N SER A 187 -6.63 2.91 17.61
CA SER A 187 -6.79 4.37 17.73
C SER A 187 -5.56 5.05 18.35
N GLY A 188 -5.58 6.38 18.39
CA GLY A 188 -4.46 7.20 18.82
C GLY A 188 -3.34 7.28 17.77
N THR A 189 -2.55 8.34 17.82
CA THR A 189 -1.57 8.69 16.78
C THR A 189 -0.32 7.80 16.77
N GLY A 190 -0.18 6.88 17.74
CA GLY A 190 1.00 6.05 17.92
C GLY A 190 1.08 4.83 17.01
N THR A 191 2.21 4.11 17.09
CA THR A 191 2.44 2.85 16.37
C THR A 191 2.10 1.66 17.27
N LEU A 192 1.17 0.81 16.86
CA LEU A 192 0.91 -0.48 17.49
C LEU A 192 1.61 -1.59 16.72
N ILE A 193 2.59 -2.24 17.35
CA ILE A 193 3.32 -3.38 16.80
C ILE A 193 2.61 -4.66 17.23
N LEU A 194 2.15 -5.45 16.25
CA LEU A 194 1.52 -6.75 16.49
C LEU A 194 2.48 -7.88 16.13
N SER A 195 2.93 -8.60 17.17
CA SER A 195 3.93 -9.67 17.06
C SER A 195 3.37 -11.06 17.37
N GLY A 196 2.12 -11.17 17.81
CA GLY A 196 1.42 -12.45 17.95
C GLY A 196 0.91 -13.00 16.61
N ALA A 197 0.73 -14.32 16.54
CA ALA A 197 -0.04 -14.99 15.49
C ALA A 197 -1.54 -14.83 15.78
N ASN A 198 -2.07 -13.65 15.50
CA ASN A 198 -3.43 -13.24 15.82
C ASN A 198 -4.47 -14.00 15.00
N THR A 199 -5.57 -14.38 15.65
CA THR A 199 -6.62 -15.26 15.11
C THR A 199 -8.01 -14.62 15.08
N TYR A 200 -8.13 -13.34 15.47
CA TYR A 200 -9.39 -12.62 15.42
C TYR A 200 -9.90 -12.48 13.97
N THR A 201 -11.22 -12.57 13.78
CA THR A 201 -11.81 -12.88 12.46
C THR A 201 -12.52 -11.70 11.80
N ALA A 202 -13.00 -10.71 12.55
CA ALA A 202 -13.70 -9.56 11.99
C ALA A 202 -12.75 -8.50 11.38
N GLY A 203 -11.44 -8.75 11.46
CA GLY A 203 -10.41 -7.91 10.84
C GLY A 203 -9.89 -6.79 11.75
N THR A 204 -9.11 -5.90 11.14
CA THR A 204 -8.47 -4.76 11.81
C THR A 204 -8.97 -3.45 11.20
N THR A 205 -9.45 -2.52 12.03
CA THR A 205 -9.70 -1.14 11.63
C THR A 205 -8.63 -0.24 12.22
N ILE A 206 -7.89 0.47 11.38
CA ILE A 206 -6.93 1.50 11.79
C ILE A 206 -7.61 2.85 11.65
N SER A 207 -8.07 3.39 12.78
CA SER A 207 -8.74 4.68 12.83
C SER A 207 -7.74 5.84 12.90
N ASP A 208 -6.59 5.62 13.53
CA ASP A 208 -5.52 6.61 13.68
C ASP A 208 -4.17 5.95 13.95
N GLY A 209 -3.08 6.66 13.65
CA GLY A 209 -1.71 6.20 13.81
C GLY A 209 -1.35 5.06 12.87
N ILE A 210 -0.52 4.14 13.37
CA ILE A 210 0.07 3.06 12.57
C ILE A 210 -0.22 1.71 13.23
N VAL A 211 -0.59 0.70 12.46
CA VAL A 211 -0.44 -0.70 12.85
C VAL A 211 0.71 -1.32 12.06
N LYS A 212 1.67 -1.91 12.77
CA LYS A 212 2.91 -2.43 12.21
C LYS A 212 3.03 -3.94 12.43
N ALA A 213 3.41 -4.68 11.40
CA ALA A 213 3.74 -6.10 11.51
C ALA A 213 5.04 -6.27 12.29
N GLY A 214 5.01 -7.06 13.36
CA GLY A 214 6.13 -7.20 14.30
C GLY A 214 6.64 -8.63 14.53
N ILE A 215 6.22 -9.61 13.73
CA ILE A 215 6.50 -11.03 14.00
C ILE A 215 7.96 -11.40 13.66
N SER A 216 8.87 -11.30 14.60
CA SER A 216 10.24 -11.78 14.42
C SER A 216 10.25 -13.32 14.47
N SER A 217 10.70 -13.97 13.39
CA SER A 217 11.53 -15.20 13.42
C SER A 217 11.01 -16.64 13.13
N THR A 218 9.77 -16.94 12.70
CA THR A 218 9.41 -18.35 12.34
C THR A 218 8.68 -18.62 11.03
N GLY A 219 8.89 -17.78 10.02
CA GLY A 219 8.49 -18.11 8.64
C GLY A 219 7.20 -17.45 8.19
N THR A 220 7.06 -17.41 6.87
CA THR A 220 6.02 -16.79 6.05
C THR A 220 4.70 -16.52 6.77
N VAL A 221 4.33 -15.24 6.90
CA VAL A 221 2.98 -14.83 7.34
C VAL A 221 2.03 -15.02 6.17
N THR A 222 1.33 -16.15 6.13
CA THR A 222 0.19 -16.32 5.23
C THR A 222 -1.12 -15.79 5.85
N ASN A 223 -1.13 -15.46 7.14
CA ASN A 223 -2.11 -14.65 7.89
C ASN A 223 -1.66 -14.66 9.36
N GLY A 224 -1.40 -13.53 10.02
CA GLY A 224 -0.98 -13.61 11.43
C GLY A 224 -0.84 -12.30 12.20
N ALA A 225 -0.24 -11.25 11.64
CA ALA A 225 -0.11 -10.00 12.43
C ALA A 225 -1.46 -9.27 12.58
N PHE A 226 -2.32 -9.29 11.55
CA PHE A 226 -3.53 -8.46 11.48
C PHE A 226 -4.84 -9.26 11.57
N GLY A 227 -4.77 -10.47 12.14
CA GLY A 227 -5.89 -11.41 12.19
C GLY A 227 -6.15 -12.06 10.82
N THR A 228 -7.32 -12.66 10.67
CA THR A 228 -7.72 -13.38 9.44
C THR A 228 -8.72 -12.62 8.57
N GLY A 229 -9.36 -11.57 9.10
CA GLY A 229 -10.28 -10.70 8.37
C GLY A 229 -9.57 -9.60 7.57
N SER A 230 -10.33 -8.71 6.92
CA SER A 230 -9.76 -7.58 6.18
C SER A 230 -9.13 -6.52 7.09
N VAL A 231 -8.20 -5.74 6.56
CA VAL A 231 -7.67 -4.53 7.20
C VAL A 231 -8.28 -3.29 6.54
N THR A 232 -8.89 -2.41 7.32
CA THR A 232 -9.37 -1.11 6.87
C THR A 232 -8.49 -0.01 7.43
N VAL A 233 -7.95 0.84 6.56
CA VAL A 233 -7.11 1.99 6.90
C VAL A 233 -7.89 3.26 6.62
N SER A 234 -8.18 4.02 7.68
CA SER A 234 -8.86 5.31 7.58
C SER A 234 -7.91 6.40 7.06
N SER A 235 -8.49 7.49 6.54
CA SER A 235 -7.70 8.65 6.13
C SER A 235 -6.86 9.18 7.29
N GLY A 236 -5.56 9.39 7.07
CA GLY A 236 -4.61 9.81 8.10
C GLY A 236 -3.98 8.67 8.91
N ALA A 237 -4.41 7.42 8.72
CA ALA A 237 -3.81 6.24 9.36
C ALA A 237 -2.93 5.44 8.38
N ALA A 238 -2.13 4.49 8.88
CA ALA A 238 -1.29 3.64 8.03
C ALA A 238 -1.16 2.20 8.53
N ILE A 239 -0.95 1.28 7.58
CA ILE A 239 -0.43 -0.06 7.82
C ILE A 239 1.04 -0.15 7.38
N ASP A 240 1.90 -0.66 8.27
CA ASP A 240 3.33 -0.89 8.01
C ASP A 240 3.59 -2.40 7.92
N LEU A 241 3.95 -2.87 6.71
CA LEU A 241 4.22 -4.27 6.44
C LEU A 241 5.55 -4.74 7.01
N ASN A 242 6.51 -3.84 7.28
CA ASN A 242 7.78 -4.15 7.94
C ASN A 242 8.50 -5.41 7.41
N SER A 243 8.65 -5.57 6.09
CA SER A 243 9.20 -6.75 5.39
C SER A 243 8.35 -8.03 5.37
N TYR A 244 7.11 -8.00 5.85
CA TYR A 244 6.26 -9.19 5.87
C TYR A 244 5.34 -9.26 4.66
N THR A 245 4.91 -10.48 4.35
CA THR A 245 3.75 -10.71 3.49
C THR A 245 2.48 -10.58 4.31
N VAL A 246 1.49 -9.89 3.77
CA VAL A 246 0.17 -9.71 4.38
C VAL A 246 -0.87 -10.14 3.36
N ALA A 247 -1.58 -11.22 3.69
CA ALA A 247 -2.62 -11.79 2.83
C ALA A 247 -4.02 -11.25 3.11
N ASN A 248 -4.19 -10.46 4.17
CA ASN A 248 -5.44 -9.76 4.44
C ASN A 248 -5.82 -8.88 3.24
N ALA A 249 -7.10 -8.89 2.87
CA ALA A 249 -7.62 -7.86 1.97
C ALA A 249 -7.50 -6.49 2.65
N LEU A 250 -7.08 -5.48 1.89
CA LEU A 250 -6.85 -4.13 2.38
C LEU A 250 -7.88 -3.17 1.80
N THR A 251 -8.49 -2.33 2.63
CA THR A 251 -9.25 -1.16 2.21
C THR A 251 -8.47 0.07 2.64
N LEU A 252 -7.99 0.86 1.68
CA LEU A 252 -7.09 1.99 1.93
C LEU A 252 -7.79 3.32 1.65
N SER A 253 -7.56 4.30 2.51
CA SER A 253 -8.06 5.67 2.36
C SER A 253 -6.97 6.69 2.66
N GLY A 254 -6.82 7.69 1.79
CA GLY A 254 -6.01 8.87 2.06
C GLY A 254 -4.50 8.66 1.84
N THR A 255 -3.74 9.69 2.22
CA THR A 255 -2.29 9.76 1.99
C THR A 255 -1.46 9.10 3.10
N GLY A 256 -2.12 8.49 4.07
CA GLY A 256 -1.48 7.85 5.22
C GLY A 256 -1.18 8.75 6.40
N TYR A 257 -0.51 8.18 7.39
CA TYR A 257 -0.04 8.88 8.60
C TYR A 257 1.31 9.57 8.35
N SER A 258 1.40 10.88 8.61
CA SER A 258 2.66 11.65 8.57
C SER A 258 3.53 11.43 7.31
N SER A 259 2.92 11.34 6.12
CA SER A 259 3.59 11.05 4.83
C SER A 259 4.11 9.63 4.63
N SER A 260 3.75 8.69 5.50
CA SER A 260 4.11 7.28 5.34
C SER A 260 3.31 6.56 4.25
N GLY A 261 2.28 7.15 3.64
CA GLY A 261 1.33 6.40 2.81
C GLY A 261 0.34 5.59 3.66
N ALA A 262 -0.84 5.30 3.13
CA ALA A 262 -1.85 4.47 3.81
C ALA A 262 -1.37 3.03 3.96
N LEU A 263 -0.53 2.56 3.03
CA LEU A 263 0.20 1.31 3.09
C LEU A 263 1.68 1.61 2.85
N TYR A 264 2.56 1.06 3.70
CA TYR A 264 4.00 1.16 3.45
C TYR A 264 4.83 0.02 4.02
N ASN A 265 6.07 -0.05 3.54
CA ASN A 265 7.11 -0.90 4.10
C ASN A 265 8.20 0.00 4.68
N SER A 266 8.33 0.01 6.02
CA SER A 266 9.34 0.82 6.71
C SER A 266 10.73 0.18 6.79
N HIS A 267 10.89 -1.09 6.43
CA HIS A 267 12.15 -1.80 6.66
C HIS A 267 13.07 -1.71 5.43
N ALA A 268 14.31 -1.33 5.68
CA ALA A 268 15.24 -0.81 4.66
C ALA A 268 16.13 -1.86 3.97
N THR A 269 15.79 -3.15 3.98
CA THR A 269 16.65 -4.17 3.34
C THR A 269 15.90 -5.34 2.73
N SER A 270 14.80 -5.77 3.32
CA SER A 270 13.99 -6.88 2.82
C SER A 270 12.73 -6.38 2.12
N GLY A 271 12.32 -7.09 1.07
CA GLY A 271 11.05 -6.84 0.41
C GLY A 271 9.86 -7.16 1.33
N ALA A 272 8.70 -6.60 1.01
CA ALA A 272 7.43 -6.88 1.67
C ALA A 272 6.38 -7.22 0.62
N ALA A 273 5.26 -7.84 1.02
CA ALA A 273 4.17 -8.11 0.07
C ALA A 273 2.79 -7.87 0.66
N ALA A 274 1.90 -7.29 -0.15
CA ALA A 274 0.46 -7.34 0.08
C ALA A 274 -0.15 -8.28 -0.96
N SER A 275 -0.57 -9.47 -0.52
CA SER A 275 -1.10 -10.51 -1.41
C SER A 275 -2.63 -10.58 -1.44
N GLY A 276 -3.31 -10.01 -0.44
CA GLY A 276 -4.75 -9.80 -0.49
C GLY A 276 -5.14 -8.66 -1.44
N ASN A 277 -6.38 -8.69 -1.92
CA ASN A 277 -6.93 -7.62 -2.76
C ASN A 277 -6.89 -6.26 -2.03
N ILE A 278 -6.65 -5.20 -2.77
CA ILE A 278 -6.57 -3.82 -2.31
C ILE A 278 -7.73 -3.03 -2.92
N THR A 279 -8.59 -2.48 -2.07
CA THR A 279 -9.68 -1.58 -2.46
C THR A 279 -9.32 -0.14 -2.06
N LEU A 280 -9.40 0.79 -3.00
CA LEU A 280 -9.21 2.22 -2.74
C LEU A 280 -10.56 2.85 -2.39
N ALA A 281 -10.76 3.15 -1.11
CA ALA A 281 -11.97 3.83 -0.63
C ALA A 281 -11.89 5.36 -0.77
N ALA A 282 -10.67 5.92 -0.84
CA ALA A 282 -10.39 7.31 -1.17
C ALA A 282 -9.13 7.39 -2.03
N ASP A 283 -8.79 8.59 -2.51
CA ASP A 283 -7.49 8.83 -3.15
C ASP A 283 -6.38 8.39 -2.18
N THR A 284 -5.49 7.53 -2.66
CA THR A 284 -4.61 6.74 -1.80
C THR A 284 -3.15 6.93 -2.18
N THR A 285 -2.30 7.04 -1.17
CA THR A 285 -0.85 6.93 -1.34
C THR A 285 -0.34 5.60 -0.78
N ILE A 286 0.43 4.86 -1.57
CA ILE A 286 1.25 3.72 -1.11
C ILE A 286 2.70 4.18 -1.14
N LYS A 287 3.48 3.84 -0.11
CA LYS A 287 4.90 4.20 -0.05
C LYS A 287 5.79 2.96 0.07
N ASN A 288 6.90 2.94 -0.65
CA ASN A 288 8.01 2.04 -0.35
C ASN A 288 9.20 2.91 0.07
N ASP A 289 9.65 2.78 1.32
CA ASP A 289 10.57 3.74 1.92
C ASP A 289 12.00 3.62 1.34
N THR A 290 12.83 4.63 1.58
CA THR A 290 14.18 4.63 1.03
C THR A 290 15.04 3.52 1.62
N GLY A 291 15.65 2.71 0.75
CA GLY A 291 16.48 1.56 1.12
C GLY A 291 15.70 0.25 1.18
N SER A 292 14.37 0.29 1.26
CA SER A 292 13.54 -0.92 1.31
C SER A 292 13.74 -1.85 0.11
N GLY A 293 13.64 -3.15 0.35
CA GLY A 293 13.52 -4.12 -0.74
C GLY A 293 12.22 -3.91 -1.53
N THR A 294 12.00 -4.71 -2.57
CA THR A 294 10.81 -4.58 -3.42
C THR A 294 9.52 -4.76 -2.61
N LEU A 295 8.60 -3.80 -2.71
CA LEU A 295 7.22 -3.97 -2.25
C LEU A 295 6.41 -4.65 -3.36
N ILE A 296 5.90 -5.84 -3.09
CA ILE A 296 5.15 -6.65 -4.05
C ILE A 296 3.65 -6.53 -3.74
N LEU A 297 2.88 -6.02 -4.70
CA LEU A 297 1.43 -5.94 -4.62
C LEU A 297 0.85 -7.02 -5.54
N SER A 298 0.48 -8.17 -4.96
CA SER A 298 0.01 -9.35 -5.72
C SER A 298 -1.51 -9.44 -5.83
N GLY A 299 -2.24 -8.83 -4.89
CA GLY A 299 -3.70 -8.74 -4.99
C GLY A 299 -4.15 -7.72 -6.03
N THR A 300 -5.39 -7.86 -6.51
CA THR A 300 -6.00 -6.83 -7.39
C THR A 300 -6.01 -5.47 -6.69
N ILE A 301 -5.86 -4.38 -7.44
CA ILE A 301 -5.96 -3.02 -6.91
C ILE A 301 -7.09 -2.31 -7.66
N ASP A 302 -8.19 -2.03 -6.97
CA ASP A 302 -9.40 -1.49 -7.59
C ASP A 302 -10.00 -0.30 -6.81
N GLY A 303 -10.75 0.54 -7.52
CA GLY A 303 -11.50 1.67 -6.96
C GLY A 303 -11.35 2.91 -7.82
N ALA A 304 -12.46 3.60 -8.14
CA ALA A 304 -12.48 4.82 -8.95
C ALA A 304 -11.91 6.02 -8.17
N LYS A 305 -10.60 5.96 -7.92
CA LYS A 305 -9.79 6.87 -7.11
C LYS A 305 -8.41 7.02 -7.72
N VAL A 306 -7.70 8.06 -7.28
CA VAL A 306 -6.29 8.25 -7.62
C VAL A 306 -5.44 7.31 -6.77
N LEU A 307 -4.50 6.61 -7.41
CA LEU A 307 -3.42 5.89 -6.73
C LEU A 307 -2.07 6.57 -6.99
N THR A 308 -1.44 7.00 -5.92
CA THR A 308 -0.06 7.49 -5.95
C THR A 308 0.85 6.49 -5.24
N ILE A 309 1.93 6.07 -5.90
CA ILE A 309 2.95 5.21 -5.34
C ILE A 309 4.25 6.01 -5.26
N THR A 310 4.74 6.24 -4.05
CA THR A 310 6.00 6.95 -3.79
C THR A 310 7.07 5.95 -3.40
N ASN A 311 8.09 5.80 -4.24
CA ASN A 311 9.07 4.73 -4.11
C ASN A 311 10.46 5.12 -4.61
N SER A 312 11.02 6.20 -4.06
CA SER A 312 12.22 6.86 -4.58
C SER A 312 13.46 5.96 -4.70
N THR A 313 13.62 4.93 -3.86
CA THR A 313 14.73 3.96 -4.01
C THR A 313 14.32 2.49 -3.90
N GLY A 314 13.28 2.14 -3.13
CA GLY A 314 12.73 0.78 -3.11
C GLY A 314 11.82 0.52 -4.32
N ALA A 315 12.06 -0.53 -5.10
CA ALA A 315 11.20 -0.86 -6.24
C ALA A 315 9.78 -1.29 -5.81
N VAL A 316 8.79 -1.15 -6.70
CA VAL A 316 7.44 -1.68 -6.48
C VAL A 316 7.07 -2.64 -7.61
N ALA A 317 6.53 -3.81 -7.27
CA ALA A 317 6.02 -4.77 -8.25
C ALA A 317 4.48 -4.80 -8.20
N LEU A 318 3.83 -4.40 -9.28
CA LEU A 318 2.39 -4.48 -9.49
C LEU A 318 2.05 -5.82 -10.15
N ASN A 319 2.01 -6.88 -9.35
CA ASN A 319 1.79 -8.25 -9.82
C ASN A 319 0.30 -8.64 -9.89
N GLY A 320 -0.56 -7.97 -9.12
CA GLY A 320 -2.00 -8.06 -9.27
C GLY A 320 -2.51 -7.06 -10.31
N ALA A 321 -3.62 -7.42 -10.98
CA ALA A 321 -4.24 -6.53 -11.96
C ALA A 321 -4.70 -5.22 -11.30
N VAL A 322 -4.47 -4.10 -11.98
CA VAL A 322 -4.79 -2.76 -11.49
C VAL A 322 -5.96 -2.20 -12.27
N GLY A 323 -7.04 -1.83 -11.59
CA GLY A 323 -8.26 -1.28 -12.16
C GLY A 323 -9.06 -2.26 -13.01
N SER A 324 -8.85 -3.58 -12.83
CA SER A 324 -9.54 -4.61 -13.62
C SER A 324 -11.02 -4.76 -13.28
N GLY A 325 -11.41 -4.53 -12.02
CA GLY A 325 -12.80 -4.55 -11.58
C GLY A 325 -13.42 -3.16 -11.64
N THR A 326 -12.73 -2.17 -11.07
CA THR A 326 -13.11 -0.75 -11.16
C THR A 326 -11.88 0.06 -11.50
N ALA A 327 -11.83 0.54 -12.74
CA ALA A 327 -10.73 1.33 -13.27
C ALA A 327 -10.36 2.48 -12.32
N LEU A 328 -9.08 2.66 -12.06
CA LEU A 328 -8.59 3.77 -11.24
C LEU A 328 -8.80 5.09 -11.99
N THR A 329 -8.94 6.20 -11.27
CA THR A 329 -8.98 7.51 -11.91
C THR A 329 -7.64 7.85 -12.55
N SER A 330 -6.54 7.60 -11.84
CA SER A 330 -5.19 7.72 -12.37
C SER A 330 -4.22 6.90 -11.53
N LEU A 331 -3.05 6.62 -12.11
CA LEU A 331 -1.93 5.97 -11.45
C LEU A 331 -0.68 6.83 -11.62
N SER A 332 0.03 7.09 -10.52
CA SER A 332 1.37 7.69 -10.55
C SER A 332 2.34 6.83 -9.75
N VAL A 333 3.51 6.52 -10.33
CA VAL A 333 4.58 5.75 -9.67
C VAL A 333 5.90 6.52 -9.79
N SER A 334 6.49 6.89 -8.66
CA SER A 334 7.60 7.85 -8.63
C SER A 334 8.98 7.24 -8.90
N GLY A 335 9.16 5.94 -8.65
CA GLY A 335 10.43 5.23 -8.78
C GLY A 335 10.34 3.96 -9.61
N ALA A 336 11.35 3.10 -9.47
CA ALA A 336 11.45 1.87 -10.25
C ALA A 336 10.24 0.96 -10.03
N SER A 337 9.67 0.42 -11.10
CA SER A 337 8.49 -0.43 -11.02
C SER A 337 8.57 -1.64 -11.94
N THR A 338 7.99 -2.75 -11.48
CA THR A 338 7.71 -3.92 -12.30
C THR A 338 6.21 -3.98 -12.54
N LEU A 339 5.79 -3.97 -13.80
CA LEU A 339 4.41 -4.22 -14.19
C LEU A 339 4.27 -5.72 -14.44
N GLY A 340 3.77 -6.42 -13.42
CA GLY A 340 3.48 -7.85 -13.43
C GLY A 340 2.11 -8.22 -13.99
N ALA A 341 1.21 -7.24 -14.10
CA ALA A 341 -0.15 -7.39 -14.63
C ALA A 341 -0.59 -6.18 -15.47
N ASN A 342 -1.79 -6.26 -16.05
CA ASN A 342 -2.41 -5.17 -16.80
C ASN A 342 -2.83 -4.03 -15.87
N VAL A 343 -2.84 -2.81 -16.42
CA VAL A 343 -3.24 -1.59 -15.69
C VAL A 343 -4.32 -0.85 -16.49
N THR A 344 -5.46 -0.60 -15.85
CA THR A 344 -6.60 0.12 -16.42
C THR A 344 -6.94 1.34 -15.58
N THR A 345 -6.89 2.51 -16.21
CA THR A 345 -7.28 3.79 -15.62
C THR A 345 -8.26 4.51 -16.54
N THR A 346 -9.13 5.35 -15.99
CA THR A 346 -9.97 6.27 -16.79
C THR A 346 -9.22 7.54 -17.18
N GLY A 347 -8.17 7.89 -16.44
CA GLY A 347 -7.28 9.03 -16.69
C GLY A 347 -5.86 8.57 -17.00
N THR A 348 -4.88 9.35 -16.54
CA THR A 348 -3.46 9.16 -16.88
C THR A 348 -2.77 8.07 -16.08
N GLN A 349 -1.75 7.46 -16.68
CA GLN A 349 -0.76 6.64 -16.01
C GLN A 349 0.61 7.31 -16.15
N THR A 350 1.28 7.58 -15.03
CA THR A 350 2.59 8.22 -15.01
C THR A 350 3.59 7.34 -14.26
N TYR A 351 4.67 6.97 -14.92
CA TYR A 351 5.78 6.22 -14.34
C TYR A 351 7.05 7.06 -14.51
N THR A 352 7.53 7.72 -13.46
CA THR A 352 8.70 8.60 -13.58
C THR A 352 10.02 7.84 -13.45
N GLY A 353 10.03 6.71 -12.72
CA GLY A 353 11.18 5.82 -12.65
C GLY A 353 11.18 4.74 -13.74
N ALA A 354 12.24 3.92 -13.74
CA ALA A 354 12.37 2.81 -14.69
C ALA A 354 11.21 1.81 -14.57
N VAL A 355 10.72 1.31 -15.69
CA VAL A 355 9.61 0.36 -15.78
C VAL A 355 10.12 -0.95 -16.37
N THR A 356 9.82 -2.07 -15.71
CA THR A 356 10.08 -3.42 -16.23
C THR A 356 8.76 -4.16 -16.45
N LEU A 357 8.52 -4.70 -17.65
CA LEU A 357 7.40 -5.62 -17.89
C LEU A 357 7.80 -7.03 -17.43
N GLY A 358 6.97 -7.70 -16.63
CA GLY A 358 7.33 -8.98 -15.99
C GLY A 358 6.27 -10.08 -16.01
N GLY A 359 6.57 -11.27 -16.49
CA GLY A 359 5.70 -12.47 -16.41
C GLY A 359 4.90 -12.80 -17.67
N ALA A 360 4.41 -11.82 -18.41
CA ALA A 360 3.66 -11.98 -19.67
C ALA A 360 3.52 -10.62 -20.40
N ASP A 361 2.92 -10.63 -21.58
CA ASP A 361 2.58 -9.43 -22.33
C ASP A 361 1.62 -8.53 -21.54
N ARG A 362 1.74 -7.21 -21.74
CA ARG A 362 1.01 -6.20 -20.97
C ARG A 362 0.10 -5.34 -21.81
N THR A 363 -1.06 -5.02 -21.24
CA THR A 363 -1.96 -3.98 -21.73
C THR A 363 -2.09 -2.87 -20.69
N LEU A 364 -1.82 -1.64 -21.11
CA LEU A 364 -2.03 -0.43 -20.33
C LEU A 364 -3.13 0.40 -20.98
N THR A 365 -4.23 0.64 -20.26
CA THR A 365 -5.38 1.41 -20.75
C THR A 365 -5.55 2.70 -19.96
N GLY A 366 -5.64 3.84 -20.65
CA GLY A 366 -5.81 5.15 -20.04
C GLY A 366 -5.89 6.26 -21.08
N THR A 367 -6.03 7.51 -20.64
CA THR A 367 -6.00 8.66 -21.58
C THR A 367 -4.61 8.89 -22.15
N THR A 368 -3.61 8.91 -21.27
CA THR A 368 -2.19 9.04 -21.60
C THR A 368 -1.36 8.18 -20.66
N ILE A 369 -0.46 7.38 -21.22
CA ILE A 369 0.50 6.55 -20.52
C ILE A 369 1.89 7.17 -20.74
N SER A 370 2.55 7.60 -19.67
CA SER A 370 3.87 8.23 -19.74
C SER A 370 4.90 7.43 -18.96
N THR A 371 6.01 7.09 -19.60
CA THR A 371 7.19 6.52 -18.95
C THR A 371 8.34 7.52 -19.05
N GLY A 372 8.71 8.14 -17.93
CA GLY A 372 9.73 9.19 -17.85
C GLY A 372 11.17 8.67 -17.70
N SER A 373 11.39 7.37 -17.88
CA SER A 373 12.71 6.74 -17.79
C SER A 373 12.73 5.48 -18.67
N THR A 374 13.72 4.60 -18.47
CA THR A 374 13.85 3.33 -19.19
C THR A 374 12.61 2.45 -19.00
N LEU A 375 12.02 2.00 -20.11
CA LEU A 375 11.00 0.95 -20.17
C LEU A 375 11.62 -0.31 -20.79
N THR A 376 11.63 -1.42 -20.08
CA THR A 376 12.27 -2.67 -20.53
C THR A 376 11.42 -3.90 -20.26
N GLY A 377 11.73 -5.03 -20.91
CA GLY A 377 11.14 -6.33 -20.59
C GLY A 377 11.17 -7.32 -21.74
N ALA A 378 11.01 -8.60 -21.41
CA ALA A 378 10.95 -9.69 -22.38
C ALA A 378 9.53 -9.98 -22.90
N TYR A 379 8.70 -8.93 -23.01
CA TYR A 379 7.26 -9.04 -23.23
C TYR A 379 6.75 -7.95 -24.15
N ALA A 380 5.65 -8.24 -24.86
CA ALA A 380 4.98 -7.27 -25.69
C ALA A 380 4.21 -6.24 -24.84
N LEU A 381 4.03 -5.05 -25.40
CA LEU A 381 3.28 -3.97 -24.77
C LEU A 381 2.20 -3.45 -25.73
N THR A 382 0.97 -3.41 -25.23
CA THR A 382 -0.15 -2.72 -25.86
C THR A 382 -0.55 -1.53 -25.00
N ILE A 383 -0.62 -0.35 -25.60
CA ILE A 383 -1.13 0.87 -24.98
C ILE A 383 -2.44 1.24 -25.67
N THR A 384 -3.53 1.19 -24.91
CA THR A 384 -4.85 1.67 -25.32
C THR A 384 -5.02 3.09 -24.78
N GLY A 385 -4.64 4.08 -25.60
CA GLY A 385 -4.52 5.48 -25.22
C GLY A 385 -3.33 6.16 -25.89
N ASN A 386 -3.03 7.38 -25.46
CA ASN A 386 -1.83 8.09 -25.90
C ASN A 386 -0.59 7.56 -25.16
N ALA A 387 0.58 7.65 -25.80
CA ALA A 387 1.86 7.28 -25.20
C ALA A 387 2.83 8.47 -25.16
N VAL A 388 3.61 8.57 -24.09
CA VAL A 388 4.77 9.47 -23.98
C VAL A 388 5.96 8.66 -23.48
N PHE A 389 6.94 8.45 -24.35
CA PHE A 389 8.13 7.66 -24.03
C PHE A 389 9.33 8.58 -23.79
N GLY A 390 9.82 8.60 -22.55
CA GLY A 390 10.91 9.45 -22.04
C GLY A 390 10.41 10.74 -21.36
N ASP A 391 11.30 11.38 -20.61
CA ASP A 391 11.12 12.69 -20.01
C ASP A 391 11.74 13.82 -20.87
N GLY A 392 12.73 13.48 -21.70
CA GLY A 392 13.41 14.41 -22.61
C GLY A 392 14.84 14.77 -22.20
N THR A 393 15.39 14.15 -21.16
CA THR A 393 16.77 14.37 -20.68
C THR A 393 17.84 13.63 -21.49
N GLY A 394 17.44 12.77 -22.43
CA GLY A 394 18.33 12.15 -23.43
C GLY A 394 18.94 10.81 -23.02
N THR A 395 18.62 10.27 -21.83
CA THR A 395 19.08 8.94 -21.37
C THR A 395 18.01 7.85 -21.45
N ASP A 396 16.78 8.22 -21.79
CA ASP A 396 15.64 7.31 -21.74
C ASP A 396 15.60 6.37 -22.94
N THR A 397 15.20 5.12 -22.70
CA THR A 397 15.04 4.11 -23.76
C THR A 397 13.80 3.26 -23.53
N VAL A 398 13.19 2.80 -24.62
CA VAL A 398 12.18 1.75 -24.60
C VAL A 398 12.78 0.51 -25.27
N THR A 399 12.93 -0.61 -24.56
CA THR A 399 13.54 -1.83 -25.09
C THR A 399 12.70 -3.07 -24.76
N LEU A 400 12.02 -3.63 -25.77
CA LEU A 400 11.26 -4.87 -25.65
C LEU A 400 12.00 -6.03 -26.33
N SER A 401 12.79 -6.76 -25.54
CA SER A 401 13.71 -7.81 -26.02
C SER A 401 13.09 -9.21 -25.98
N GLY A 402 13.74 -10.21 -26.57
CA GLY A 402 13.22 -11.57 -26.70
C GLY A 402 12.77 -11.88 -28.14
N SER A 403 12.01 -12.95 -28.35
CA SER A 403 11.51 -13.29 -29.68
C SER A 403 10.16 -12.62 -29.95
N SER A 404 10.10 -11.80 -31.01
CA SER A 404 8.86 -11.19 -31.54
C SER A 404 8.06 -10.38 -30.52
N LYS A 405 8.73 -9.54 -29.71
CA LYS A 405 8.05 -8.67 -28.73
C LYS A 405 7.64 -7.37 -29.39
N ASN A 406 6.33 -7.20 -29.51
CA ASN A 406 5.70 -6.09 -30.22
C ASN A 406 5.42 -4.91 -29.29
N LEU A 407 5.38 -3.71 -29.87
CA LEU A 407 4.79 -2.52 -29.26
C LEU A 407 3.60 -2.08 -30.11
N SER A 408 2.45 -1.83 -29.48
CA SER A 408 1.28 -1.25 -30.14
C SER A 408 0.73 -0.08 -29.34
N VAL A 409 0.43 1.03 -30.01
CA VAL A 409 -0.19 2.23 -29.41
C VAL A 409 -1.41 2.65 -30.22
N SER A 410 -2.57 2.72 -29.57
CA SER A 410 -3.85 3.05 -30.21
C SER A 410 -4.09 4.55 -30.39
N GLY A 411 -3.43 5.40 -29.60
CA GLY A 411 -3.54 6.86 -29.62
C GLY A 411 -2.31 7.54 -30.21
N THR A 412 -2.15 8.83 -29.92
CA THR A 412 -0.95 9.60 -30.33
C THR A 412 0.26 9.19 -29.50
N THR A 413 1.45 9.21 -30.10
CA THR A 413 2.71 8.90 -29.41
C THR A 413 3.63 10.11 -29.44
N THR A 414 4.14 10.54 -28.28
CA THR A 414 5.25 11.49 -28.18
C THR A 414 6.54 10.76 -27.86
N LEU A 415 7.53 10.89 -28.75
CA LEU A 415 8.85 10.27 -28.60
C LEU A 415 9.86 11.26 -28.03
N LYS A 416 10.28 10.98 -26.80
CA LYS A 416 11.41 11.61 -26.12
C LYS A 416 12.54 10.61 -25.81
N ALA A 417 12.37 9.36 -26.23
CA ALA A 417 13.26 8.23 -26.07
C ALA A 417 13.34 7.44 -27.38
N ASP A 418 14.46 6.75 -27.60
CA ASP A 418 14.54 5.74 -28.66
C ASP A 418 13.71 4.51 -28.29
N VAL A 419 13.17 3.83 -29.31
CA VAL A 419 12.31 2.66 -29.12
C VAL A 419 12.85 1.47 -29.92
N SER A 420 13.25 0.42 -29.20
CA SER A 420 13.76 -0.82 -29.75
C SER A 420 12.85 -1.99 -29.35
N THR A 421 12.38 -2.73 -30.35
CA THR A 421 11.56 -3.93 -30.19
C THR A 421 12.16 -5.06 -31.00
N SER A 422 12.13 -6.28 -30.46
CA SER A 422 12.48 -7.48 -31.23
C SER A 422 11.42 -7.91 -32.24
N GLY A 423 10.19 -7.41 -32.08
CA GLY A 423 9.07 -7.60 -32.99
C GLY A 423 8.68 -6.32 -33.71
N THR A 424 7.40 -6.21 -34.01
CA THR A 424 6.80 -5.08 -34.73
C THR A 424 6.52 -3.89 -33.81
N GLN A 425 6.51 -2.70 -34.39
CA GLN A 425 6.00 -1.49 -33.77
C GLN A 425 4.79 -1.01 -34.57
N THR A 426 3.67 -0.77 -33.90
CA THR A 426 2.43 -0.26 -34.54
C THR A 426 1.96 0.99 -33.82
N TYR A 427 1.92 2.11 -34.55
CA TYR A 427 1.45 3.40 -34.07
C TYR A 427 0.26 3.85 -34.92
N THR A 428 -0.94 3.73 -34.38
CA THR A 428 -2.18 4.02 -35.11
C THR A 428 -2.60 5.50 -35.02
N GLY A 429 -2.09 6.25 -34.05
CA GLY A 429 -2.16 7.71 -34.02
C GLY A 429 -0.88 8.37 -34.49
N THR A 430 -0.89 9.70 -34.55
CA THR A 430 0.29 10.51 -34.93
C THR A 430 1.45 10.29 -33.96
N VAL A 431 2.64 10.08 -34.52
CA VAL A 431 3.91 10.04 -33.80
C VAL A 431 4.57 11.42 -33.85
N THR A 432 4.88 12.01 -32.70
CA THR A 432 5.54 13.32 -32.57
C THR A 432 6.95 13.16 -32.02
N LEU A 433 7.94 13.78 -32.68
CA LEU A 433 9.31 13.88 -32.17
C LEU A 433 9.45 15.18 -31.37
N ALA A 434 9.81 15.12 -30.10
CA ALA A 434 9.68 16.28 -29.21
C ALA A 434 10.98 16.91 -28.71
N THR A 435 12.07 16.15 -28.52
CA THR A 435 13.23 16.65 -27.76
C THR A 435 14.59 16.43 -28.40
N ALA A 436 14.74 15.46 -29.30
CA ALA A 436 15.96 15.21 -30.07
C ALA A 436 15.63 14.24 -31.21
N ASP A 437 16.65 13.94 -32.02
CA ASP A 437 16.61 12.91 -33.04
C ASP A 437 16.29 11.54 -32.43
N ARG A 438 15.54 10.71 -33.15
CA ARG A 438 15.04 9.43 -32.64
C ARG A 438 15.37 8.26 -33.56
N THR A 439 15.55 7.11 -32.93
CA THR A 439 15.65 5.82 -33.61
C THR A 439 14.51 4.90 -33.17
N LEU A 440 13.82 4.33 -34.15
CA LEU A 440 12.90 3.22 -33.97
C LEU A 440 13.55 1.96 -34.55
N THR A 441 13.68 0.90 -33.76
CA THR A 441 14.25 -0.38 -34.18
C THR A 441 13.22 -1.48 -34.02
N GLY A 442 12.90 -2.20 -35.10
CA GLY A 442 11.91 -3.29 -35.07
C GLY A 442 11.98 -4.16 -36.32
N THR A 443 11.22 -5.25 -36.36
CA THR A 443 11.09 -6.03 -37.61
C THR A 443 10.28 -5.27 -38.66
N THR A 444 9.21 -4.61 -38.23
CA THR A 444 8.38 -3.72 -39.05
C THR A 444 7.82 -2.61 -38.19
N ILE A 445 7.94 -1.37 -38.65
CA ILE A 445 7.49 -0.16 -37.99
C ILE A 445 6.35 0.42 -38.84
N THR A 446 5.15 0.43 -38.28
CA THR A 446 3.95 0.95 -38.94
C THR A 446 3.52 2.24 -38.27
N THR A 447 3.43 3.33 -39.04
CA THR A 447 3.07 4.65 -38.52
C THR A 447 1.88 5.23 -39.30
N ALA A 448 0.92 5.82 -38.57
CA ALA A 448 -0.23 6.49 -39.17
C ALA A 448 0.06 7.92 -39.61
N ALA A 449 0.93 8.64 -38.92
CA ALA A 449 1.48 9.93 -39.34
C ALA A 449 2.71 10.23 -38.47
N ILE A 450 3.65 11.03 -38.98
CA ILE A 450 4.81 11.50 -38.21
C ILE A 450 4.92 13.02 -38.32
N THR A 451 5.11 13.68 -37.19
CA THR A 451 5.46 15.10 -37.11
C THR A 451 6.77 15.27 -36.37
N GLY A 452 7.81 15.68 -37.08
CA GLY A 452 9.06 16.13 -36.49
C GLY A 452 8.98 17.62 -36.18
N ALA A 453 9.51 18.07 -35.04
CA ALA A 453 9.69 19.49 -34.76
C ALA A 453 11.07 19.97 -35.27
N GLY A 454 11.48 19.55 -36.48
CA GLY A 454 12.83 19.72 -37.02
C GLY A 454 13.83 18.63 -36.59
N PHE A 455 13.37 17.59 -35.88
CA PHE A 455 14.20 16.45 -35.48
C PHE A 455 14.24 15.38 -36.55
N SER A 456 15.32 14.60 -36.56
CA SER A 456 15.52 13.45 -37.44
C SER A 456 14.88 12.17 -36.88
N LEU A 457 14.49 11.27 -37.78
CA LEU A 457 13.99 9.94 -37.45
C LEU A 457 14.70 8.88 -38.30
N THR A 458 15.28 7.90 -37.62
CA THR A 458 15.82 6.69 -38.25
C THR A 458 14.96 5.48 -37.89
N GLU A 459 14.51 4.73 -38.88
CA GLU A 459 13.82 3.46 -38.71
C GLU A 459 14.75 2.31 -39.12
N THR A 460 15.17 1.53 -38.13
CA THR A 460 15.99 0.32 -38.33
C THR A 460 15.08 -0.90 -38.38
N GLY A 461 14.80 -1.37 -39.59
CA GLY A 461 13.77 -2.37 -39.86
C GLY A 461 12.97 -2.05 -41.11
N ASN A 462 11.93 -2.82 -41.37
CA ASN A 462 10.98 -2.47 -42.43
C ASN A 462 10.08 -1.31 -41.97
N SER A 463 9.68 -0.44 -42.88
CA SER A 463 8.79 0.69 -42.61
C SER A 463 7.48 0.55 -43.40
N VAL A 464 6.37 0.91 -42.77
CA VAL A 464 5.04 1.03 -43.39
C VAL A 464 4.47 2.40 -43.04
N ILE A 465 4.49 3.30 -44.03
CA ILE A 465 4.10 4.70 -43.90
C ILE A 465 2.66 4.85 -44.39
N ASN A 466 1.69 4.79 -43.47
CA ASN A 466 0.26 4.85 -43.80
C ASN A 466 -0.31 6.27 -43.81
N GLY A 467 0.42 7.26 -43.30
CA GLY A 467 0.04 8.67 -43.42
C GLY A 467 1.23 9.60 -43.36
N ALA A 468 0.94 10.89 -43.47
CA ALA A 468 1.94 11.87 -43.87
C ALA A 468 3.09 12.00 -42.84
N ILE A 469 4.30 12.14 -43.36
CA ILE A 469 5.48 12.55 -42.58
C ILE A 469 5.74 14.03 -42.87
N SER A 470 5.86 14.85 -41.84
CA SER A 470 6.10 16.30 -41.97
C SER A 470 6.98 16.83 -40.84
N GLY A 471 7.68 17.94 -41.09
CA GLY A 471 8.53 18.61 -40.08
C GLY A 471 9.75 17.80 -39.62
N VAL A 472 10.00 16.62 -40.19
CA VAL A 472 11.19 15.81 -39.91
C VAL A 472 12.39 16.40 -40.65
N ASN A 473 13.55 16.45 -40.00
CA ASN A 473 14.77 16.90 -40.67
C ASN A 473 15.34 15.81 -41.58
N ILE A 474 15.91 14.75 -41.03
CA ILE A 474 16.37 13.59 -41.80
C ILE A 474 15.41 12.43 -41.55
N PHE A 475 15.00 11.72 -42.61
CA PHE A 475 14.23 10.48 -42.49
C PHE A 475 14.99 9.34 -43.18
N GLY A 476 15.31 8.29 -42.42
CA GLY A 476 16.06 7.14 -42.92
C GLY A 476 15.38 5.83 -42.59
N VAL A 477 15.32 4.90 -43.56
CA VAL A 477 14.82 3.53 -43.36
C VAL A 477 15.87 2.53 -43.84
N SER A 478 16.22 1.57 -42.97
CA SER A 478 17.25 0.57 -43.28
C SER A 478 16.73 -0.68 -44.00
N GLY A 479 15.45 -1.03 -43.82
CA GLY A 479 14.80 -2.21 -44.40
C GLY A 479 13.90 -1.89 -45.60
N THR A 480 12.98 -2.78 -45.91
CA THR A 480 11.98 -2.53 -46.97
C THR A 480 11.00 -1.44 -46.54
N THR A 481 10.50 -0.64 -47.47
CA THR A 481 9.60 0.47 -47.17
C THR A 481 8.32 0.37 -47.98
N SER A 482 7.16 0.34 -47.34
CA SER A 482 5.88 0.57 -47.99
C SER A 482 5.46 2.02 -47.82
N ILE A 483 5.35 2.77 -48.92
CA ILE A 483 4.98 4.19 -48.90
C ILE A 483 3.53 4.34 -49.38
N GLY A 484 2.64 4.63 -48.44
CA GLY A 484 1.22 4.90 -48.69
C GLY A 484 0.82 6.37 -48.54
N ALA A 485 1.76 7.26 -48.24
CA ALA A 485 1.47 8.67 -48.00
C ALA A 485 2.64 9.59 -48.34
N ASN A 486 2.38 10.91 -48.33
CA ASN A 486 3.38 11.93 -48.61
C ASN A 486 4.45 11.98 -47.51
N VAL A 487 5.71 12.18 -47.90
CA VAL A 487 6.85 12.35 -46.98
C VAL A 487 7.52 13.68 -47.27
N SER A 488 7.45 14.59 -46.31
CA SER A 488 8.07 15.92 -46.38
C SER A 488 9.12 16.09 -45.28
N THR A 489 10.36 16.31 -45.69
CA THR A 489 11.50 16.55 -44.82
C THR A 489 12.21 17.86 -45.17
N THR A 490 12.94 18.44 -44.21
CA THR A 490 13.85 19.58 -44.49
C THR A 490 15.25 19.13 -44.92
N GLY A 491 15.64 17.92 -44.54
CA GLY A 491 16.91 17.28 -44.90
C GLY A 491 16.70 16.01 -45.71
N THR A 492 17.74 15.19 -45.76
CA THR A 492 17.82 14.01 -46.63
C THR A 492 16.77 12.96 -46.29
N GLN A 493 16.22 12.33 -47.32
CA GLN A 493 15.49 11.07 -47.19
C GLN A 493 16.36 9.92 -47.72
N THR A 494 16.45 8.82 -46.98
CA THR A 494 17.23 7.65 -47.37
C THR A 494 16.41 6.37 -47.20
N TYR A 495 16.28 5.61 -48.28
CA TYR A 495 15.61 4.30 -48.31
C TYR A 495 16.59 3.26 -48.83
N THR A 496 17.14 2.43 -47.94
CA THR A 496 18.19 1.48 -48.34
C THR A 496 17.66 0.15 -48.87
N GLY A 497 16.50 -0.32 -48.37
CA GLY A 497 15.82 -1.50 -48.89
C GLY A 497 14.83 -1.20 -50.01
N ALA A 498 14.22 -2.26 -50.57
CA ALA A 498 13.24 -2.14 -51.63
C ALA A 498 12.02 -1.31 -51.17
N VAL A 499 11.54 -0.44 -52.05
CA VAL A 499 10.38 0.43 -51.81
C VAL A 499 9.18 -0.05 -52.60
N THR A 500 8.03 -0.15 -51.94
CA THR A 500 6.75 -0.47 -52.56
C THR A 500 5.78 0.69 -52.36
N LEU A 501 5.24 1.24 -53.44
CA LEU A 501 4.21 2.27 -53.41
C LEU A 501 2.85 1.60 -53.22
N THR A 502 2.11 2.00 -52.19
CA THR A 502 0.74 1.52 -51.95
C THR A 502 -0.32 2.58 -52.26
N THR A 503 0.10 3.81 -52.56
CA THR A 503 -0.68 4.91 -53.13
C THR A 503 0.21 5.69 -54.10
N SER A 504 -0.23 6.87 -54.59
CA SER A 504 0.63 7.79 -55.37
C SER A 504 1.20 8.91 -54.49
N PRO A 505 2.33 8.70 -53.78
CA PRO A 505 2.85 9.68 -52.84
C PRO A 505 3.63 10.81 -53.53
N THR A 506 3.68 11.95 -52.84
CA THR A 506 4.65 13.02 -53.09
C THR A 506 5.74 12.99 -52.02
N LEU A 507 7.00 12.87 -52.43
CA LEU A 507 8.15 12.99 -51.54
C LEU A 507 8.84 14.34 -51.75
N THR A 508 9.11 15.06 -50.66
CA THR A 508 9.76 16.38 -50.67
C THR A 508 10.90 16.42 -49.67
N ALA A 509 12.11 16.77 -50.12
CA ALA A 509 13.27 17.01 -49.26
C ALA A 509 13.79 18.44 -49.54
N THR A 510 13.41 19.41 -48.71
CA THR A 510 13.62 20.84 -49.01
C THR A 510 15.11 21.17 -49.13
N SER A 511 15.57 21.46 -50.35
CA SER A 511 16.98 21.72 -50.68
C SER A 511 17.94 20.57 -50.32
N SER A 512 17.43 19.33 -50.27
CA SER A 512 18.22 18.14 -49.95
C SER A 512 17.90 16.96 -50.89
N ALA A 513 18.56 15.82 -50.68
CA ALA A 513 18.46 14.66 -51.55
C ALA A 513 17.41 13.64 -51.08
N ILE A 514 16.89 12.86 -52.02
CA ILE A 514 16.12 11.65 -51.78
C ILE A 514 16.88 10.49 -52.41
N ASN A 515 17.30 9.52 -51.60
CA ASN A 515 18.17 8.43 -52.05
C ASN A 515 17.45 7.08 -51.92
N PHE A 516 17.35 6.36 -53.03
CA PHE A 516 16.88 4.98 -53.11
C PHE A 516 18.04 4.06 -53.49
N SER A 517 18.39 3.14 -52.60
CA SER A 517 19.50 2.19 -52.82
C SER A 517 19.05 0.84 -53.38
N SER A 518 17.75 0.64 -53.59
CA SER A 518 17.14 -0.59 -54.10
C SER A 518 15.96 -0.26 -55.03
N THR A 519 15.18 -1.26 -55.44
CA THR A 519 14.05 -1.08 -56.37
C THR A 519 12.96 -0.20 -55.78
N VAL A 520 12.21 0.46 -56.67
CA VAL A 520 11.03 1.24 -56.32
C VAL A 520 9.90 0.80 -57.23
N ASP A 521 8.97 0.03 -56.68
CA ASP A 521 7.91 -0.64 -57.43
C ASP A 521 6.53 -0.26 -56.89
N SER A 522 5.49 -0.38 -57.71
CA SER A 522 4.11 -0.29 -57.22
C SER A 522 3.67 -1.61 -56.60
N TYR A 523 2.76 -1.54 -55.61
CA TYR A 523 2.09 -2.74 -55.11
C TYR A 523 1.40 -3.48 -56.26
N THR A 524 1.47 -4.81 -56.23
CA THR A 524 1.12 -5.65 -57.37
C THR A 524 -0.31 -5.41 -57.86
N GLY A 525 -0.45 -5.27 -59.18
CA GLY A 525 -1.75 -5.13 -59.84
C GLY A 525 -2.30 -3.70 -59.93
N THR A 526 -1.57 -2.68 -59.45
CA THR A 526 -1.93 -1.26 -59.62
C THR A 526 -0.70 -0.43 -59.96
N ASN A 527 -0.83 0.56 -60.84
CA ASN A 527 0.25 1.51 -61.14
C ASN A 527 0.07 2.77 -60.28
N TYR A 528 1.10 3.13 -59.51
CA TYR A 528 1.12 4.33 -58.70
C TYR A 528 2.18 5.32 -59.16
N ASN A 529 1.87 6.62 -59.08
CA ASN A 529 2.81 7.68 -59.41
C ASN A 529 3.66 8.03 -58.18
N LEU A 530 4.98 8.00 -58.33
CA LEU A 530 5.89 8.64 -57.38
C LEU A 530 6.18 10.07 -57.85
N THR A 531 5.76 11.06 -57.07
CA THR A 531 6.00 12.49 -57.37
C THR A 531 7.10 13.04 -56.47
N PHE A 532 8.01 13.84 -57.04
CA PHE A 532 8.97 14.61 -56.27
C PHE A 532 8.50 16.06 -56.15
N GLY A 533 8.33 16.55 -54.92
CA GLY A 533 7.80 17.88 -54.66
C GLY A 533 8.78 19.00 -55.01
N THR A 534 8.24 20.21 -55.20
CA THR A 534 9.04 21.42 -55.46
C THR A 534 10.03 21.69 -54.34
N GLY A 535 11.26 22.06 -54.69
CA GLY A 535 12.33 22.29 -53.72
C GLY A 535 13.12 21.03 -53.36
N THR A 536 12.73 19.85 -53.82
CA THR A 536 13.59 18.65 -53.77
C THR A 536 14.87 18.92 -54.56
N GLY A 537 16.03 18.60 -53.97
CA GLY A 537 17.33 18.70 -54.63
C GLY A 537 17.48 17.61 -55.70
N THR A 538 18.19 16.54 -55.38
CA THR A 538 18.41 15.39 -56.28
C THR A 538 17.66 14.15 -55.78
N ALA A 539 16.92 13.49 -56.67
CA ALA A 539 16.44 12.13 -56.44
C ALA A 539 17.40 11.13 -57.09
N THR A 540 18.01 10.25 -56.30
CA THR A 540 19.01 9.28 -56.75
C THR A 540 18.45 7.87 -56.64
N PHE A 541 18.55 7.09 -57.71
CA PHE A 541 18.20 5.67 -57.76
C PHE A 541 19.46 4.88 -58.14
N THR A 542 19.95 4.03 -57.23
CA THR A 542 21.21 3.28 -57.44
C THR A 542 21.05 1.77 -57.44
N GLY A 543 19.82 1.28 -57.26
CA GLY A 543 19.51 -0.14 -57.05
C GLY A 543 18.82 -0.83 -58.21
#